data_AF-A0A974P2S0-F1
#
_entry.id   AF-A0A974P2S0-F1
#
_cell.length_a   1.000
_cell.length_b   1.000
_cell.length_c   1.000
_cell.angle_alpha   90.00
_cell.angle_beta   90.00
_cell.angle_gamma   90.00
#
_symmetry.space_group_name_H-M   'P 1'
#
loop_
_entity.id
_entity.type
_entity.pdbx_description
1 polymer ?
#
loop_
_entity_poly.entity_id
_entity_poly.type
_entity_poly.pdbx_seq_one_letter_code
_entity_poly.pdbx_strand_id
1 'polypeptide(L)'
;MIEFRRVTDQLSVSPQITLEDLQRAADLGFKLVINNRPDGEDAAQPTSAQVETAAKAAGLAYAYIPVRGGPTQDQVAQERSILENSEGPVLAFCRSGTRSIITWSLGEAMDGARSRDELVELGQQAGYDLNGVLPASKVRAMAAKTGDHFWLSHSNQGMKWARGPRPAGPVRRARSWPS
;
A
#
# COMPACT_ATOMS: atom_id res chain seq x y z
N MET A 1 4.14 2.90 21.94
CA MET A 1 3.59 2.03 20.88
C MET A 1 2.98 2.94 19.84
N ILE A 2 3.33 2.79 18.56
CA ILE A 2 2.81 3.66 17.51
C ILE A 2 1.40 3.24 17.12
N GLU A 3 0.53 4.19 16.81
CA GLU A 3 -0.83 3.93 16.37
C GLU A 3 -0.85 3.58 14.87
N PHE A 4 -1.55 2.50 14.52
CA PHE A 4 -1.88 2.16 13.12
C PHE A 4 -3.21 2.83 12.78
N ARG A 5 -3.15 3.87 11.96
CA ARG A 5 -4.31 4.69 11.65
C ARG A 5 -5.09 4.03 10.53
N ARG A 6 -6.27 3.52 10.86
CA ARG A 6 -7.17 2.91 9.88
C ARG A 6 -7.61 3.96 8.87
N VAL A 7 -7.47 3.66 7.58
CA VAL A 7 -7.97 4.50 6.48
C VAL A 7 -9.20 3.85 5.87
N THR A 8 -9.13 2.55 5.58
CA THR A 8 -10.24 1.72 5.14
C THR A 8 -10.17 0.36 5.83
N ASP A 9 -11.11 -0.54 5.52
CA ASP A 9 -11.03 -1.94 5.96
C ASP A 9 -9.80 -2.66 5.40
N GLN A 10 -9.33 -2.23 4.23
CA GLN A 10 -8.22 -2.84 3.51
C GLN A 10 -6.86 -2.17 3.81
N LEU A 11 -6.85 -0.88 4.15
CA LEU A 11 -5.61 -0.12 4.36
C LEU A 11 -5.59 0.56 5.72
N SER A 12 -4.49 0.38 6.45
CA SER A 12 -4.06 1.25 7.54
C SER A 12 -2.71 1.87 7.23
N VAL A 13 -2.47 3.07 7.75
CA VAL A 13 -1.19 3.77 7.59
C VAL A 13 -0.54 4.07 8.93
N SER A 14 0.79 4.17 8.95
CA SER A 14 1.53 4.48 10.17
C SER A 14 2.74 5.39 9.90
N PRO A 15 3.14 6.22 10.87
CA PRO A 15 4.52 6.69 11.00
C PRO A 15 5.51 5.51 11.09
N GLN A 16 6.80 5.82 11.21
CA GLN A 16 7.84 4.80 11.29
C GLN A 16 7.51 3.75 12.36
N ILE A 17 7.41 2.49 11.93
CA ILE A 17 7.21 1.33 12.79
C ILE A 17 8.55 0.78 13.29
N THR A 18 8.55 0.11 14.44
CA THR A 18 9.70 -0.67 14.90
C THR A 18 9.65 -2.10 14.35
N LEU A 19 10.68 -2.91 14.62
CA LEU A 19 10.67 -4.32 14.23
C LEU A 19 9.65 -5.12 15.06
N GLU A 20 9.44 -4.74 16.33
CA GLU A 20 8.47 -5.36 17.24
C GLU A 20 7.03 -5.08 16.83
N ASP A 21 6.77 -3.93 16.20
CA ASP A 21 5.45 -3.57 15.67
C ASP A 21 4.97 -4.53 14.57
N LEU A 22 5.88 -5.27 13.92
CA LEU A 22 5.52 -6.24 12.87
C LEU A 22 4.80 -7.45 13.45
N GLN A 23 5.22 -7.96 14.62
CA GLN A 23 4.48 -9.02 15.29
C GLN A 23 3.09 -8.54 15.69
N ARG A 24 3.00 -7.32 16.25
CA ARG A 24 1.72 -6.70 16.59
C ARG A 24 0.81 -6.53 15.37
N ALA A 25 1.36 -6.18 14.21
CA ALA A 25 0.59 -6.10 12.97
C ALA A 25 0.04 -7.48 12.57
N ALA A 26 0.83 -8.55 12.67
CA ALA A 26 0.35 -9.90 12.41
C ALA A 26 -0.77 -10.31 13.38
N ASP A 27 -0.62 -10.01 14.67
CA ASP A 27 -1.61 -10.33 15.71
C ASP A 27 -2.93 -9.58 15.50
N LEU A 28 -2.87 -8.37 14.94
CA LEU A 28 -4.05 -7.57 14.53
C LEU A 28 -4.67 -8.04 13.20
N GLY A 29 -4.11 -9.08 12.56
CA GLY A 29 -4.66 -9.71 11.37
C GLY A 29 -4.20 -9.10 10.04
N PHE A 30 -3.25 -8.17 10.05
CA PHE A 30 -2.63 -7.68 8.81
C PHE A 30 -1.95 -8.85 8.08
N LYS A 31 -1.94 -8.78 6.75
CA LYS A 31 -1.34 -9.81 5.88
C LYS A 31 -0.10 -9.33 5.16
N LEU A 32 0.01 -8.02 4.97
CA LEU A 32 1.10 -7.43 4.21
C LEU A 32 1.49 -6.06 4.77
N VAL A 33 2.79 -5.77 4.74
CA VAL A 33 3.36 -4.46 5.07
C VAL A 33 3.97 -3.81 3.83
N ILE A 34 3.61 -2.55 3.56
CA ILE A 34 4.21 -1.71 2.53
C ILE A 34 5.13 -0.69 3.18
N ASN A 35 6.40 -0.67 2.79
CA ASN A 35 7.36 0.36 3.21
C ASN A 35 7.53 1.39 2.09
N ASN A 36 6.99 2.60 2.32
CA ASN A 36 7.16 3.73 1.42
C ASN A 36 8.33 4.66 1.83
N ARG A 37 9.13 4.30 2.83
CA ARG A 37 10.31 5.05 3.29
C ARG A 37 11.58 4.51 2.63
N PRO A 38 12.27 5.30 1.78
CA PRO A 38 13.59 4.94 1.29
C PRO A 38 14.58 4.70 2.44
N ASP A 39 15.49 3.75 2.26
CA ASP A 39 16.59 3.54 3.19
C ASP A 39 17.51 4.76 3.30
N GLY A 40 18.08 4.94 4.50
CA GLY A 40 19.08 5.96 4.78
C GLY A 40 18.52 7.39 4.92
N GLU A 41 17.23 7.57 5.22
CA GLU A 41 16.71 8.90 5.58
C GLU A 41 17.10 9.34 6.99
N ASP A 42 17.44 8.39 7.88
CA ASP A 42 17.86 8.65 9.27
C ASP A 42 18.86 7.58 9.72
N ALA A 43 19.81 7.94 10.59
CA ALA A 43 20.82 7.01 11.11
C ALA A 43 20.21 5.91 12.00
N ALA A 44 19.11 6.20 12.69
CA ALA A 44 18.37 5.26 13.53
C ALA A 44 17.29 4.48 12.75
N GLN A 45 17.13 4.73 11.45
CA GLN A 45 16.16 4.03 10.62
C GLN A 45 16.58 2.56 10.42
N PRO A 46 15.71 1.58 10.75
CA PRO A 46 15.91 0.21 10.31
C PRO A 46 15.91 0.13 8.79
N THR A 47 16.87 -0.58 8.20
CA THR A 47 16.90 -0.81 6.75
C THR A 47 15.70 -1.62 6.31
N SER A 48 15.27 -1.42 5.06
CA SER A 48 14.18 -2.18 4.46
C SER A 48 14.45 -3.69 4.52
N ALA A 49 15.71 -4.11 4.39
CA ALA A 49 16.08 -5.51 4.53
C ALA A 49 15.83 -6.06 5.94
N GLN A 50 16.15 -5.29 7.00
CA GLN A 50 15.85 -5.67 8.38
C GLN A 50 14.34 -5.75 8.63
N VAL A 51 13.58 -4.78 8.13
CA VAL A 51 12.11 -4.78 8.23
C VAL A 51 11.52 -5.97 7.48
N GLU A 52 12.02 -6.28 6.28
CA GLU A 52 11.57 -7.43 5.49
C GLU A 52 11.81 -8.75 6.21
N THR A 53 13.00 -8.94 6.78
CA THR A 53 13.32 -10.14 7.57
C THR A 53 12.37 -10.29 8.76
N ALA A 54 12.15 -9.23 9.52
CA ALA A 54 11.26 -9.26 10.68
C ALA A 54 9.79 -9.46 10.27
N ALA A 55 9.33 -8.85 9.17
CA ALA A 55 7.98 -9.02 8.66
C ALA A 55 7.71 -10.47 8.28
N LYS A 56 8.64 -11.09 7.54
CA LYS A 56 8.55 -12.51 7.17
C LYS A 56 8.57 -13.42 8.40
N ALA A 57 9.40 -13.12 9.40
CA ALA A 57 9.44 -13.87 10.65
C ALA A 57 8.09 -13.81 11.40
N ALA A 58 7.38 -12.69 11.33
CA ALA A 58 6.02 -12.52 11.88
C ALA A 58 4.91 -13.11 10.99
N GLY A 59 5.24 -13.71 9.84
CA GLY A 59 4.26 -14.27 8.91
C GLY A 59 3.57 -13.24 8.00
N LEU A 60 4.14 -12.04 7.87
CA LEU A 60 3.65 -10.99 7.00
C LEU A 60 4.36 -11.01 5.65
N ALA A 61 3.60 -10.77 4.57
CA ALA A 61 4.18 -10.38 3.30
C ALA A 61 4.78 -8.96 3.41
N TYR A 62 5.78 -8.67 2.59
CA TYR A 62 6.47 -7.37 2.63
C TYR A 62 6.68 -6.83 1.21
N ALA A 63 6.41 -5.54 1.04
CA ALA A 63 6.67 -4.81 -0.19
C ALA A 63 7.43 -3.51 0.08
N TYR A 64 8.48 -3.26 -0.70
CA TYR A 64 9.28 -2.05 -0.61
C TYR A 64 9.02 -1.16 -1.84
N ILE A 65 8.42 0.01 -1.61
CA ILE A 65 8.06 0.99 -2.65
C ILE A 65 8.59 2.36 -2.22
N PRO A 66 9.91 2.62 -2.33
CA PRO A 66 10.53 3.80 -1.74
C PRO A 66 10.11 5.12 -2.41
N VAL A 67 9.30 5.92 -1.75
CA VAL A 67 8.81 7.22 -2.27
C VAL A 67 9.71 8.36 -1.77
N ARG A 68 10.29 9.13 -2.71
CA ARG A 68 11.08 10.34 -2.42
C ARG A 68 10.28 11.58 -2.80
N GLY A 69 9.88 12.39 -1.81
CA GLY A 69 8.95 13.48 -2.06
C GLY A 69 7.55 12.94 -2.35
N GLY A 70 7.04 13.18 -3.57
CA GLY A 70 5.77 12.61 -4.05
C GLY A 70 5.97 11.29 -4.81
N PRO A 71 4.95 10.41 -4.85
CA PRO A 71 5.06 9.13 -5.53
C PRO A 71 5.04 9.28 -7.05
N THR A 72 5.75 8.39 -7.74
CA THR A 72 5.65 8.27 -9.20
C THR A 72 4.39 7.48 -9.60
N GLN A 73 3.98 7.57 -10.87
CA GLN A 73 2.86 6.80 -11.38
C GLN A 73 3.06 5.29 -11.22
N ASP A 74 4.29 4.79 -11.43
CA ASP A 74 4.63 3.37 -11.26
C ASP A 74 4.47 2.94 -9.80
N GLN A 75 4.86 3.79 -8.84
CA GLN A 75 4.73 3.50 -7.41
C GLN A 75 3.27 3.45 -6.98
N VAL A 76 2.46 4.39 -7.48
CA VAL A 76 1.00 4.39 -7.27
C VAL A 76 0.37 3.12 -7.83
N ALA A 77 0.72 2.75 -9.07
CA ALA A 77 0.21 1.54 -9.72
C ALA A 77 0.63 0.25 -8.99
N GLN A 78 1.87 0.21 -8.48
CA GLN A 78 2.39 -0.94 -7.73
C GLN A 78 1.67 -1.11 -6.38
N GLU A 79 1.51 -0.02 -5.61
CA GLU A 79 0.80 -0.05 -4.32
C GLU A 79 -0.66 -0.47 -4.50
N ARG A 80 -1.32 0.06 -5.54
CA ARG A 80 -2.67 -0.34 -5.89
C ARG A 80 -2.77 -1.82 -6.24
N SER A 81 -1.86 -2.34 -7.08
CA SER A 81 -1.84 -3.76 -7.45
C SER A 81 -1.65 -4.65 -6.22
N ILE A 82 -0.82 -4.23 -5.25
CA ILE A 82 -0.67 -4.94 -3.96
C ILE A 82 -2.01 -4.99 -3.22
N LEU A 83 -2.68 -3.86 -3.08
CA LEU A 83 -3.94 -3.77 -2.34
C LEU A 83 -5.04 -4.64 -2.97
N GLU A 84 -5.16 -4.63 -4.30
CA GLU A 84 -6.13 -5.43 -5.05
C GLU A 84 -5.89 -6.95 -4.93
N ASN A 85 -4.64 -7.37 -4.79
CA ASN A 85 -4.27 -8.78 -4.71
C ASN A 85 -3.99 -9.28 -3.28
N SER A 86 -4.09 -8.41 -2.27
CA SER A 86 -3.87 -8.80 -0.87
C SER A 86 -5.07 -9.59 -0.34
N GLU A 87 -4.80 -10.71 0.31
CA GLU A 87 -5.82 -11.59 0.91
C GLU A 87 -6.35 -11.08 2.27
N GLY A 88 -5.96 -9.87 2.68
CA GLY A 88 -6.42 -9.23 3.89
C GLY A 88 -5.83 -7.83 4.09
N PRO A 89 -6.01 -7.24 5.29
CA PRO A 89 -5.61 -5.87 5.57
C PRO A 89 -4.12 -5.63 5.35
N VAL A 90 -3.80 -4.44 4.84
CA VAL A 90 -2.45 -3.98 4.53
C VAL A 90 -2.07 -2.82 5.46
N LEU A 91 -0.87 -2.87 6.00
CA LEU A 91 -0.26 -1.78 6.75
C LEU A 91 0.80 -1.08 5.89
N ALA A 92 0.59 0.17 5.52
CA ALA A 92 1.58 0.97 4.82
C ALA A 92 2.26 1.97 5.78
N PHE A 93 3.58 2.11 5.71
CA PHE A 93 4.28 3.08 6.55
C PHE A 93 5.33 3.86 5.79
N CYS A 94 5.66 5.04 6.32
CA CYS A 94 6.88 5.74 5.95
C CYS A 94 7.49 6.43 7.18
N ARG A 95 8.13 7.59 7.04
CA ARG A 95 8.59 8.37 8.21
C ARG A 95 7.42 8.85 9.07
N SER A 96 6.43 9.52 8.45
CA SER A 96 5.27 10.13 9.13
C SER A 96 3.93 9.51 8.75
N GLY A 97 3.91 8.54 7.82
CA GLY A 97 2.71 7.97 7.19
C GLY A 97 2.17 8.77 6.00
N THR A 98 2.60 10.02 5.82
CA THR A 98 2.10 10.92 4.76
C THR A 98 2.33 10.39 3.34
N ARG A 99 3.49 9.80 3.03
CA ARG A 99 3.74 9.25 1.68
C ARG A 99 2.84 8.06 1.37
N SER A 100 2.58 7.21 2.37
CA SER A 100 1.74 6.04 2.23
C SER A 100 0.31 6.43 1.88
N ILE A 101 -0.29 7.34 2.67
CA ILE A 101 -1.67 7.77 2.39
C ILE A 101 -1.80 8.58 1.10
N ILE A 102 -0.77 9.37 0.73
CA ILE A 102 -0.72 10.07 -0.56
C ILE A 102 -0.67 9.07 -1.72
N THR A 103 0.20 8.06 -1.65
CA THR A 103 0.36 7.05 -2.71
C THR A 103 -0.94 6.30 -2.94
N TRP A 104 -1.58 5.84 -1.87
CA TRP A 104 -2.89 5.20 -1.92
C TRP A 104 -3.97 6.13 -2.51
N SER A 105 -4.12 7.33 -1.96
CA SER A 105 -5.20 8.25 -2.38
C SER A 105 -5.10 8.66 -3.85
N LEU A 106 -3.88 8.79 -4.39
CA LEU A 106 -3.67 9.02 -5.82
C LEU A 106 -4.09 7.80 -6.65
N GLY A 107 -3.83 6.58 -6.17
CA GLY A 107 -4.25 5.35 -6.84
C GLY A 107 -5.78 5.23 -6.94
N GLU A 108 -6.48 5.51 -5.83
CA GLU A 108 -7.94 5.53 -5.77
C GLU A 108 -8.55 6.59 -6.69
N ALA A 109 -7.99 7.81 -6.66
CA ALA A 109 -8.45 8.90 -7.50
C ALA A 109 -8.21 8.61 -9.00
N MET A 110 -7.07 8.01 -9.35
CA MET A 110 -6.74 7.65 -10.73
C MET A 110 -7.64 6.55 -11.29
N ASP A 111 -8.15 5.65 -10.44
CA ASP A 111 -9.14 4.64 -10.84
C ASP A 111 -10.56 5.18 -10.96
N GLY A 112 -10.84 6.33 -10.34
CA GLY A 112 -12.20 6.75 -10.06
C GLY A 112 -12.92 5.85 -9.06
N ALA A 113 -12.19 5.08 -8.25
CA ALA A 113 -12.76 4.19 -7.24
C ALA A 113 -13.43 4.96 -6.09
N ARG A 114 -12.93 6.18 -5.81
CA ARG A 114 -13.44 7.07 -4.76
C ARG A 114 -13.50 8.51 -5.24
N SER A 115 -14.44 9.26 -4.70
CA SER A 115 -14.53 10.70 -4.96
C SER A 115 -13.41 11.46 -4.24
N ARG A 116 -13.08 12.66 -4.71
CA ARG A 116 -12.11 13.53 -4.03
C ARG A 116 -12.51 13.79 -2.58
N ASP A 117 -13.78 14.11 -2.34
CA ASP A 117 -14.26 14.52 -1.02
C ASP A 117 -14.21 13.35 -0.04
N GLU A 118 -14.58 12.14 -0.49
CA GLU A 118 -14.41 10.91 0.28
C GLU A 118 -12.94 10.67 0.64
N LEU A 119 -12.02 10.82 -0.32
CA LEU A 119 -10.59 10.63 -0.04
C LEU A 119 -10.05 11.65 0.97
N VAL A 120 -10.47 12.91 0.87
CA VAL A 120 -10.10 13.96 1.84
C VAL A 120 -10.64 13.61 3.23
N GLU A 121 -11.89 13.16 3.32
CA GLU A 121 -12.51 12.75 4.58
C GLU A 121 -11.78 11.55 5.22
N LEU A 122 -11.50 10.49 4.46
CA LEU A 122 -10.73 9.33 4.93
C LEU A 122 -9.33 9.72 5.38
N GLY A 123 -8.69 10.65 4.67
CA GLY A 123 -7.41 11.25 5.07
C GLY A 123 -7.50 11.93 6.43
N GLN A 124 -8.49 12.81 6.61
CA GLN A 124 -8.70 13.57 7.85
C GLN A 124 -9.00 12.66 9.03
N GLN A 125 -9.84 11.64 8.85
CA GLN A 125 -10.14 10.62 9.86
C GLN A 125 -8.88 9.85 10.30
N ALA A 126 -7.97 9.60 9.36
CA ALA A 126 -6.65 9.02 9.65
C ALA A 126 -5.60 10.04 10.10
N GLY A 127 -5.96 11.32 10.28
CA GLY A 127 -5.07 12.37 10.75
C GLY A 127 -4.06 12.89 9.72
N TYR A 128 -4.46 12.94 8.43
CA TYR A 128 -3.67 13.49 7.32
C TYR A 128 -4.50 14.45 6.47
N ASP A 129 -3.88 15.52 5.97
CA ASP A 129 -4.52 16.44 5.03
C ASP A 129 -4.16 16.10 3.58
N LEU A 130 -5.17 15.81 2.76
CA LEU A 130 -5.03 15.47 1.35
C LEU A 130 -5.49 16.58 0.39
N ASN A 131 -5.93 17.75 0.91
CA ASN A 131 -6.50 18.81 0.08
C ASN A 131 -5.54 19.35 -0.99
N GLY A 132 -4.25 19.48 -0.64
CA GLY A 132 -3.20 19.95 -1.56
C GLY A 132 -2.66 18.89 -2.52
N VAL A 133 -3.02 17.62 -2.32
CA VAL A 133 -2.50 16.47 -3.08
C VAL A 133 -3.49 16.03 -4.16
N LEU A 134 -4.80 16.14 -3.88
CA LEU A 134 -5.87 15.74 -4.78
C LEU A 134 -6.42 16.97 -5.54
N PRO A 135 -5.92 17.30 -6.75
CA PRO A 135 -6.41 18.45 -7.50
C PRO A 135 -7.86 18.24 -7.95
N ALA A 136 -8.70 19.26 -7.76
CA ALA A 136 -10.13 19.24 -8.08
C ALA A 136 -10.45 18.92 -9.56
N SER A 137 -9.49 19.07 -10.48
CA SER A 137 -9.71 19.04 -11.93
C SER A 137 -9.06 17.87 -12.69
N LYS A 138 -8.40 16.91 -12.03
CA LYS A 138 -7.62 15.86 -12.73
C LYS A 138 -8.01 14.40 -12.48
N VAL A 139 -9.21 14.13 -11.96
CA VAL A 139 -9.73 12.74 -11.83
C VAL A 139 -9.98 12.05 -13.19
N ARG A 140 -9.94 12.77 -14.34
CA ARG A 140 -10.16 12.17 -15.68
C ARG A 140 -8.94 12.06 -16.61
N ALA A 141 -7.75 12.55 -16.26
CA ALA A 141 -6.66 12.70 -17.24
C ALA A 141 -5.51 11.67 -17.16
N MET A 142 -5.40 10.88 -16.08
CA MET A 142 -4.29 9.93 -15.90
C MET A 142 -4.64 8.47 -16.22
N ALA A 143 -5.92 8.14 -16.39
CA ALA A 143 -6.40 6.79 -16.73
C ALA A 143 -6.02 6.31 -18.15
N ALA A 144 -5.58 7.21 -19.04
CA ALA A 144 -5.38 6.91 -20.46
C ALA A 144 -4.02 6.27 -20.83
N LYS A 145 -3.15 5.94 -19.86
CA LYS A 145 -1.79 5.42 -20.15
C LYS A 145 -1.43 4.12 -19.42
N THR A 146 -2.37 3.45 -18.75
CA THR A 146 -2.06 2.26 -17.94
C THR A 146 -2.02 1.00 -18.81
N GLY A 147 -0.91 0.82 -19.55
CA GLY A 147 -0.68 -0.35 -20.41
C GLY A 147 0.14 -1.47 -19.77
N ASP A 148 0.87 -1.19 -18.69
CA ASP A 148 1.78 -2.17 -18.06
C ASP A 148 1.43 -2.35 -16.59
N HIS A 149 0.88 -3.51 -16.24
CA HIS A 149 0.58 -3.88 -14.85
C HIS A 149 1.68 -4.80 -14.30
N PHE A 150 2.03 -4.61 -13.03
CA PHE A 150 2.90 -5.53 -12.30
C PHE A 150 2.06 -6.60 -11.60
N TRP A 151 2.46 -7.86 -11.72
CA TRP A 151 1.82 -9.00 -11.07
C TRP A 151 2.82 -9.71 -10.16
N LEU A 152 2.33 -10.23 -9.02
CA LEU A 152 3.10 -11.11 -8.14
C LEU A 152 3.33 -12.46 -8.83
N SER A 153 4.59 -12.82 -9.03
CA SER A 153 4.98 -14.16 -9.47
C SER A 153 5.50 -14.98 -8.29
N HIS A 154 4.95 -16.17 -8.10
CA HIS A 154 5.48 -17.16 -7.16
C HIS A 154 6.74 -17.79 -7.78
N SER A 155 7.92 -17.44 -7.26
CA SER A 155 9.17 -18.12 -7.60
C SER A 155 9.78 -18.77 -6.36
N ASN A 156 10.42 -19.93 -6.53
CA ASN A 156 11.10 -20.69 -5.46
C ASN A 156 12.27 -19.94 -4.80
N GLN A 157 12.52 -18.67 -5.14
CA GLN A 157 13.59 -17.83 -4.59
C GLN A 157 13.06 -16.56 -3.91
N GLY A 158 11.79 -16.54 -3.50
CA GLY A 158 11.12 -15.40 -2.89
C GLY A 158 10.22 -14.63 -3.85
N MET A 159 9.36 -13.77 -3.28
CA MET A 159 8.39 -12.94 -4.01
C MET A 159 9.13 -11.97 -4.93
N LYS A 160 8.91 -12.07 -6.24
CA LYS A 160 9.51 -11.16 -7.23
C LYS A 160 8.42 -10.50 -8.08
N TRP A 161 8.56 -9.20 -8.27
CA TRP A 161 7.69 -8.38 -9.11
C TRP A 161 8.12 -8.51 -10.57
N ALA A 162 7.19 -8.89 -11.45
CA ALA A 162 7.42 -8.98 -12.89
C ALA A 162 6.58 -7.93 -13.64
N ARG A 163 7.17 -7.32 -14.69
CA ARG A 163 6.46 -6.48 -15.66
C ARG A 163 5.87 -7.35 -16.76
N GLY A 164 4.59 -7.16 -17.09
CA GLY A 164 3.96 -7.80 -18.24
C GLY A 164 2.43 -7.81 -18.19
N PRO A 165 1.76 -8.16 -19.29
CA PRO A 165 0.31 -8.27 -19.30
C PRO A 165 -0.18 -9.30 -18.26
N ARG A 166 -1.33 -9.00 -17.63
CA ARG A 166 -1.98 -9.86 -16.63
C ARG A 166 -2.09 -11.29 -17.13
N PRO A 167 -1.49 -12.30 -16.46
CA PRO A 167 -1.82 -13.69 -16.76
C PRO A 167 -3.29 -13.92 -16.43
N ALA A 168 -4.03 -14.60 -17.31
CA ALA A 168 -5.44 -14.92 -17.11
C ALA A 168 -5.62 -15.78 -15.84
N GLY A 169 -5.87 -15.12 -14.71
CA GLY A 169 -6.18 -15.78 -13.44
C GLY A 169 -7.62 -16.32 -13.43
N PRO A 170 -7.92 -17.33 -12.61
CA PRO A 170 -9.25 -17.92 -12.56
C PRO A 170 -10.27 -16.88 -12.09
N VAL A 171 -11.33 -16.71 -12.89
CA VAL A 171 -12.53 -15.94 -12.53
C VAL A 171 -13.09 -16.53 -11.23
N ARG A 172 -12.94 -15.83 -10.10
CA ARG A 172 -13.63 -16.19 -8.86
C ARG A 172 -15.13 -16.04 -9.12
N ARG A 173 -15.84 -17.15 -9.33
CA ARG A 173 -17.30 -17.18 -9.25
C ARG A 173 -17.69 -16.77 -7.83
N ALA A 174 -18.67 -15.88 -7.72
CA ALA A 174 -19.30 -15.52 -6.46
C ALA A 174 -19.72 -16.80 -5.72
N ARG A 175 -19.19 -17.01 -4.51
CA ARG A 175 -19.68 -18.09 -3.63
C ARG A 175 -20.95 -17.59 -2.97
N SER A 176 -22.08 -18.14 -3.38
CA SER A 176 -23.31 -18.14 -2.60
C SER A 176 -23.08 -18.91 -1.29
N TRP A 177 -23.48 -18.31 -0.18
CA TRP A 177 -23.51 -18.95 1.14
C TRP A 177 -24.84 -19.70 1.30
N PRO A 178 -24.87 -20.93 1.84
CA PRO A 178 -26.12 -21.55 2.29
C PRO A 178 -26.51 -21.04 3.69
N SER A 179 -27.82 -20.91 3.89
CA SER A 179 -28.52 -20.47 5.11
C SER A 179 -28.34 -21.38 6.31
#